data_AF-A0A4R2PLL0-F1
#
_entry.id   AF-A0A4R2PLL0-F1
#
_cell.length_a   1.000
_cell.length_b   1.000
_cell.length_c   1.000
_cell.angle_alpha   90.00
_cell.angle_beta   90.00
_cell.angle_gamma   90.00
#
_symmetry.space_group_name_H-M   'P 1'
#
loop_
_entity.id
_entity.type
_entity.pdbx_description
1 polymer ?
#
loop_
_entity_poly.entity_id
_entity_poly.type
_entity_poly.pdbx_seq_one_letter_code
_entity_poly.pdbx_strand_id
1 'polypeptide(L)'
;MPTTDETMHSEHLSQAQDHFRWRREHLEALATLKRAEAALMLHEARIVGHEAEIARHEEQIAHGTAHAAAVDAGDHARMAHDHAHGAEHHVGLLQAIKAVAAQLDGETRT
;
A
#
# COMPACT_ATOMS: atom_id res chain seq x y z
N MET A 1 -14.44 34.18 -39.87
CA MET A 1 -15.17 33.78 -38.65
C MET A 1 -15.42 32.29 -38.80
N PRO A 2 -14.86 31.44 -37.93
CA PRO A 2 -15.13 30.00 -38.00
C PRO A 2 -16.63 29.76 -37.85
N THR A 3 -17.12 28.71 -38.51
CA THR A 3 -18.52 28.32 -38.36
C THR A 3 -18.73 27.72 -36.96
N THR A 4 -19.97 27.75 -36.47
CA THR A 4 -20.32 27.13 -35.18
C THR A 4 -19.89 25.66 -35.12
N ASP A 5 -19.98 24.94 -36.24
CA ASP A 5 -19.56 23.54 -36.37
C ASP A 5 -18.03 23.37 -36.26
N GLU A 6 -17.24 24.28 -36.84
CA GLU A 6 -15.78 24.28 -36.72
C GLU A 6 -15.33 24.56 -35.28
N THR A 7 -16.00 25.48 -34.59
CA THR A 7 -15.75 25.76 -33.17
C THR A 7 -16.07 24.54 -32.31
N MET A 8 -17.27 23.94 -32.47
CA MET A 8 -17.66 22.73 -31.74
C MET A 8 -16.73 21.55 -32.00
N HIS A 9 -16.29 21.36 -33.25
CA HIS A 9 -15.33 20.31 -33.60
C HIS A 9 -14.01 20.50 -32.84
N SER A 10 -13.49 21.74 -32.79
CA SER A 10 -12.25 22.04 -32.09
C SER A 10 -12.36 21.79 -30.57
N GLU A 11 -13.51 22.12 -29.97
CA GLU A 11 -13.78 21.87 -28.55
C GLU A 11 -13.86 20.38 -28.25
N HIS A 12 -14.60 19.62 -29.08
CA HIS A 12 -14.69 18.17 -28.94
C HIS A 12 -13.32 17.48 -29.08
N LEU A 13 -12.48 17.96 -30.01
CA LEU A 13 -11.13 17.43 -30.18
C LEU A 13 -10.26 17.71 -28.95
N SER A 14 -10.33 18.92 -28.39
CA SER A 14 -9.63 19.28 -27.15
C SER A 14 -10.08 18.40 -25.99
N GLN A 15 -11.39 18.23 -25.80
CA GLN A 15 -11.96 17.38 -24.75
C GLN A 15 -11.52 15.92 -24.91
N ALA A 16 -11.50 15.39 -26.14
CA ALA A 16 -11.04 14.03 -26.39
C ALA A 16 -9.56 13.86 -26.00
N GLN A 17 -8.70 14.85 -26.29
CA GLN A 17 -7.30 14.83 -25.90
C GLN A 17 -7.13 14.87 -24.38
N ASP A 18 -7.90 15.72 -23.68
CA ASP A 18 -7.92 15.76 -22.22
C ASP A 18 -8.39 14.43 -21.62
N HIS A 19 -9.44 13.82 -22.17
CA HIS A 19 -9.91 12.51 -21.72
C HIS A 19 -8.84 11.43 -21.87
N PHE A 20 -8.08 11.40 -22.98
CA PHE A 20 -6.99 10.46 -23.13
C PHE A 20 -5.89 10.67 -22.08
N ARG A 21 -5.53 11.93 -21.82
CA ARG A 21 -4.55 12.29 -20.78
C ARG A 21 -5.02 11.86 -19.40
N TRP A 22 -6.25 12.20 -19.01
CA TRP A 22 -6.84 11.82 -17.72
C TRP A 22 -6.93 10.30 -17.57
N ARG A 23 -7.32 9.56 -18.62
CA ARG A 23 -7.36 8.09 -18.57
C ARG A 23 -6.00 7.50 -18.26
N ARG A 24 -4.93 8.02 -18.85
CA ARG A 24 -3.56 7.58 -18.52
C ARG A 24 -3.23 7.89 -17.06
N GLU A 25 -3.46 9.13 -16.62
CA GLU A 25 -3.18 9.57 -15.24
C GLU A 25 -3.95 8.72 -14.21
N HIS A 26 -5.23 8.41 -14.49
CA HIS A 26 -6.04 7.54 -13.64
C HIS A 26 -5.47 6.11 -13.55
N LEU A 27 -5.04 5.52 -14.66
CA LEU A 27 -4.47 4.18 -14.66
C LEU A 27 -3.14 4.13 -13.89
N GLU A 28 -2.30 5.15 -14.02
CA GLU A 28 -1.05 5.29 -13.26
C GLU A 28 -1.32 5.43 -11.74
N ALA A 29 -2.33 6.22 -11.36
CA ALA A 29 -2.76 6.35 -9.98
C ALA A 29 -3.28 5.02 -9.41
N LEU A 30 -4.14 4.31 -10.14
CA LEU A 30 -4.68 3.01 -9.74
C LEU A 30 -3.57 1.96 -9.57
N ALA A 31 -2.59 1.92 -10.49
CA ALA A 31 -1.44 1.04 -10.36
C ALA A 31 -0.63 1.33 -9.10
N THR A 32 -0.49 2.61 -8.74
CA THR A 32 0.19 3.02 -7.51
C THR A 32 -0.58 2.61 -6.26
N LEU A 33 -1.90 2.79 -6.22
CA LEU A 33 -2.75 2.34 -5.12
C LEU A 33 -2.67 0.81 -4.93
N LYS A 34 -2.68 0.05 -6.03
CA LYS A 34 -2.52 -1.41 -5.99
C LYS A 34 -1.17 -1.86 -5.44
N ARG A 35 -0.08 -1.15 -5.76
CA ARG A 35 1.24 -1.43 -5.17
C ARG A 35 1.26 -1.13 -3.67
N ALA A 36 0.63 -0.03 -3.24
CA ALA A 36 0.52 0.30 -1.82
C ALA A 36 -0.28 -0.75 -1.04
N GLU A 37 -1.41 -1.20 -1.58
CA GLU A 37 -2.22 -2.29 -1.02
C GLU A 37 -1.39 -3.58 -0.86
N ALA A 38 -0.68 -3.99 -1.90
CA ALA A 38 0.17 -5.18 -1.84
C ALA A 38 1.29 -5.06 -0.79
N ALA A 39 1.91 -3.87 -0.65
CA ALA A 39 2.93 -3.63 0.36
C ALA A 39 2.37 -3.73 1.79
N LEU A 40 1.17 -3.21 2.04
CA LEU A 40 0.48 -3.35 3.33
C LEU A 40 0.17 -4.82 3.64
N MET A 41 -0.36 -5.56 2.67
CA MET A 41 -0.64 -6.99 2.86
C MET A 41 0.61 -7.81 3.16
N LEU A 42 1.74 -7.50 2.50
CA LEU A 42 3.02 -8.15 2.79
C LEU A 42 3.52 -7.84 4.21
N HIS A 43 3.33 -6.60 4.68
CA HIS A 43 3.69 -6.21 6.04
C HIS A 43 2.82 -6.93 7.07
N GLU A 44 1.51 -7.04 6.82
CA GLU A 44 0.59 -7.79 7.68
C GLU A 44 0.98 -9.27 7.79
N ALA A 45 1.32 -9.92 6.66
CA ALA A 45 1.78 -11.30 6.67
C ALA A 45 3.06 -11.48 7.51
N ARG A 46 3.98 -10.50 7.50
CA ARG A 46 5.18 -10.51 8.34
C ARG A 46 4.85 -10.37 9.82
N ILE A 47 3.87 -9.52 10.17
CA ILE A 47 3.39 -9.37 11.55
C ILE A 47 2.85 -10.70 12.05
N VAL A 48 1.93 -11.33 11.31
CA VAL A 48 1.34 -12.63 11.67
C VAL A 48 2.42 -13.71 11.83
N GLY A 49 3.41 -13.73 10.93
CA GLY A 49 4.54 -14.65 11.05
C GLY A 49 5.33 -14.44 12.34
N HIS A 50 5.60 -13.19 12.69
CA HIS A 50 6.34 -12.83 13.90
C HIS A 50 5.56 -13.13 15.19
N GLU A 51 4.24 -12.90 15.21
CA GLU A 51 3.39 -13.29 16.35
C GLU A 51 3.43 -14.80 16.59
N ALA A 52 3.39 -15.61 15.53
CA ALA A 52 3.50 -17.06 15.64
C ALA A 52 4.87 -17.53 16.15
N GLU A 53 5.95 -16.80 15.81
CA GLU A 53 7.28 -17.06 16.35
C GLU A 53 7.38 -16.71 17.83
N ILE A 54 6.86 -15.54 18.22
CA ILE A 54 6.78 -15.11 19.63
C ILE A 54 6.04 -16.16 20.45
N ALA A 55 4.87 -16.61 20.00
CA ALA A 55 4.10 -17.64 20.71
C ALA A 55 4.89 -18.94 20.92
N ARG A 56 5.68 -19.35 19.93
CA ARG A 56 6.55 -20.53 20.02
C ARG A 56 7.70 -20.34 21.01
N HIS A 57 8.32 -19.16 21.00
CA HIS A 57 9.36 -18.81 21.97
C HIS A 57 8.83 -18.82 23.40
N GLU A 58 7.66 -18.22 23.63
CA GLU A 58 7.02 -18.20 24.96
C GLU A 58 6.68 -19.62 25.44
N GLU A 59 6.18 -20.49 24.56
CA GLU A 59 5.94 -21.91 24.88
C GLU A 59 7.23 -22.64 25.28
N GLN A 60 8.34 -22.39 24.58
CA GLN A 60 9.65 -22.98 24.94
C GLN A 60 10.15 -22.49 26.30
N ILE A 61 9.97 -21.21 26.61
CA ILE A 61 10.35 -20.64 27.91
C ILE A 61 9.55 -21.30 29.03
N ALA A 62 8.24 -21.47 28.82
CA ALA A 62 7.33 -22.03 29.83
C ALA A 62 7.47 -23.55 30.02
N HIS A 63 7.70 -24.29 28.93
CA HIS A 63 7.53 -25.75 28.90
C HIS A 63 8.75 -26.50 28.35
N GLY A 64 9.82 -25.81 27.97
CA GLY A 64 11.02 -26.38 27.37
C GLY A 64 10.78 -26.89 25.94
N THR A 65 11.78 -27.55 25.37
CA THR A 65 11.74 -28.00 23.96
C THR A 65 10.94 -29.28 23.72
N ALA A 66 10.37 -29.87 24.77
CA ALA A 66 9.52 -31.07 24.67
C ALA A 66 8.19 -30.79 23.96
N HIS A 67 7.70 -29.55 24.04
CA HIS A 67 6.40 -29.14 23.50
C HIS A 67 6.51 -28.23 22.26
N ALA A 68 7.68 -27.63 22.02
CA ALA A 68 7.96 -26.83 20.83
C ALA A 68 9.43 -26.99 20.39
N ALA A 69 9.64 -27.30 19.11
CA ALA A 69 10.99 -27.38 18.53
C ALA A 69 11.71 -26.04 18.63
N ALA A 70 12.99 -26.05 19.03
CA ALA A 70 13.83 -24.88 19.17
C ALA A 70 13.74 -23.95 17.94
N VAL A 71 13.62 -22.65 18.18
CA VAL A 71 13.62 -21.66 17.09
C VAL A 71 15.03 -21.61 16.51
N ASP A 72 15.12 -21.61 15.18
CA ASP A 72 16.39 -21.39 14.51
C ASP A 72 16.80 -19.92 14.66
N ALA A 73 18.01 -19.68 15.19
CA ALA A 73 18.50 -18.32 15.43
C ALA A 73 18.62 -17.50 14.13
N GLY A 74 18.81 -18.16 12.98
CA GLY A 74 18.83 -17.52 11.66
C GLY A 74 17.46 -16.99 11.25
N ASP A 75 16.40 -17.76 11.48
CA ASP A 75 15.02 -17.34 11.21
C ASP A 75 14.60 -16.17 12.11
N HIS A 76 14.95 -16.19 13.40
CA HIS A 76 14.66 -15.09 14.32
C HIS A 76 15.34 -13.79 13.92
N ALA A 77 16.64 -13.86 13.60
CA ALA A 77 17.39 -12.69 13.16
C ALA A 77 16.84 -12.10 11.86
N ARG A 78 16.40 -12.95 10.91
CA ARG A 78 15.76 -12.51 9.67
C ARG A 78 14.43 -11.80 9.95
N MET A 79 13.60 -12.35 10.82
CA MET A 79 12.29 -11.77 11.15
C MET A 79 12.41 -10.45 11.91
N ALA A 80 13.38 -10.34 12.82
CA ALA A 80 13.70 -9.09 13.50
C ALA A 80 14.19 -8.01 12.50
N HIS A 81 15.03 -8.38 11.52
CA HIS A 81 15.46 -7.48 10.46
C HIS A 81 14.29 -7.00 9.60
N ASP A 82 13.45 -7.92 9.12
CA ASP A 82 12.29 -7.59 8.29
C ASP A 82 11.27 -6.70 9.04
N HIS A 83 11.12 -6.90 10.35
CA HIS A 83 10.30 -6.05 11.21
C HIS A 83 10.87 -4.64 11.32
N ALA A 84 12.17 -4.50 11.60
CA ALA A 84 12.84 -3.20 11.68
C ALA A 84 12.77 -2.42 10.35
N HIS A 85 13.07 -3.09 9.23
CA HIS A 85 12.97 -2.50 7.90
C HIS A 85 11.53 -2.10 7.54
N GLY A 86 10.53 -2.88 7.97
CA GLY A 86 9.12 -2.51 7.81
C GLY A 86 8.73 -1.24 8.58
N ALA A 87 9.30 -1.05 9.77
CA ALA A 87 9.00 0.09 10.63
C ALA A 87 9.47 1.44 10.04
N GLU A 88 10.59 1.46 9.32
CA GLU A 88 11.17 2.70 8.75
C GLU A 88 10.21 3.45 7.82
N HIS A 89 9.37 2.72 7.07
CA HIS A 89 8.46 3.31 6.08
C HIS A 89 6.99 3.25 6.50
N HIS A 90 6.66 2.57 7.60
CA HIS A 90 5.30 2.33 8.06
C HIS A 90 4.51 3.64 8.27
N VAL A 91 5.08 4.56 9.05
CA VAL A 91 4.42 5.84 9.35
C VAL A 91 4.22 6.67 8.09
N GLY A 92 5.23 6.73 7.21
CA GLY A 92 5.16 7.50 5.97
C GLY A 92 4.06 7.01 5.03
N LEU A 93 3.94 5.69 4.85
CA LEU A 93 2.90 5.09 4.00
C LEU A 93 1.49 5.36 4.56
N LEU A 94 1.29 5.21 5.87
CA LEU A 94 -0.01 5.50 6.48
C LEU A 94 -0.40 6.98 6.37
N GLN A 95 0.55 7.91 6.53
CA GLN A 95 0.26 9.33 6.36
C GLN A 95 -0.09 9.67 4.91
N ALA A 96 0.60 9.07 3.94
CA ALA A 96 0.27 9.26 2.53
C ALA A 96 -1.16 8.77 2.21
N ILE A 97 -1.58 7.62 2.73
CA ILE A 97 -2.95 7.11 2.53
C ILE A 97 -3.99 8.01 3.20
N LYS A 98 -3.73 8.50 4.42
CA LYS A 98 -4.61 9.46 5.09
C LYS A 98 -4.73 10.78 4.33
N ALA A 99 -3.64 11.24 3.71
CA ALA A 99 -3.68 12.43 2.87
C ALA A 99 -4.55 12.23 1.62
N VAL A 100 -4.52 11.04 1.00
CA VAL A 100 -5.43 10.70 -0.11
C VAL A 100 -6.89 10.72 0.37
N ALA A 101 -7.20 10.11 1.52
CA ALA A 101 -8.55 10.14 2.07
C ALA A 101 -9.05 11.57 2.32
N ALA A 102 -8.20 12.45 2.86
CA ALA A 102 -8.55 13.85 3.08
C ALA A 102 -8.88 14.61 1.77
N GLN A 103 -8.22 14.29 0.66
CA GLN A 103 -8.54 14.88 -0.65
C GLN A 103 -9.91 14.41 -1.14
N LEU A 104 -10.21 13.11 -1.02
CA LEU A 104 -11.51 12.54 -1.40
C LEU A 104 -12.66 13.13 -0.58
N ASP A 105 -12.46 13.25 0.74
CA ASP A 105 -13.46 13.82 1.66
C ASP A 105 -13.62 15.34 1.45
N GLY A 106 -12.54 16.02 1.05
CA GLY A 106 -12.52 17.44 0.71
C GLY A 106 -13.28 17.77 -0.56
N GLU A 107 -13.20 16.91 -1.58
CA GLU A 107 -14.02 17.00 -2.81
C GLU A 107 -15.52 16.79 -2.54
N THR A 108 -15.89 16.14 -1.43
CA THR A 108 -17.30 15.85 -1.10
C THR A 108 -18.03 17.04 -0.44
N ARG A 109 -17.36 18.17 -0.15
CA ARG A 109 -17.92 19.31 0.60
C ARG A 109 -18.27 20.57 -0.20
N THR A 110 -18.32 20.51 -1.53
CA THR A 110 -18.80 21.60 -2.39
C THR A 110 -20.01 21.16 -3.20
#